data_AF-A0A2N2MFU4-F1
#
_entry.id   AF-A0A2N2MFU4-F1
#
_cell.length_a   1.000
_cell.length_b   1.000
_cell.length_c   1.000
_cell.angle_alpha   90.00
_cell.angle_beta   90.00
_cell.angle_gamma   90.00
#
_symmetry.space_group_name_H-M   'P 1'
#
loop_
_entity.id
_entity.type
_entity.pdbx_description
1 polymer ?
#
loop_
_entity_poly.entity_id
_entity_poly.type
_entity_poly.pdbx_seq_one_letter_code
_entity_poly.pdbx_strand_id
1 'polypeptide(L)' 'MHGLEAEYFGKVDFYFLDADDPATQEFQRQLGFNYQPEFYLLDSSGNVIKKWIGYVSADDLRAEFDKLTAQ' A
#
# COMPACT_ATOMS: atom_id res chain seq x y z
N MET A 1 4.54 -9.10 4.58
CA MET A 1 5.42 -8.27 3.72
C MET A 1 6.90 -8.42 4.02
N HIS A 2 7.31 -9.27 4.98
CA HIS A 2 8.72 -9.43 5.34
C HIS A 2 9.59 -9.77 4.11
N GLY A 3 10.45 -8.84 3.73
CA GLY A 3 11.37 -8.94 2.59
C GLY A 3 11.15 -7.89 1.50
N LEU A 4 9.91 -7.43 1.26
CA LEU A 4 9.64 -6.42 0.22
C LEU A 4 10.23 -5.06 0.55
N GLU A 5 10.15 -4.65 1.82
CA GLU A 5 10.71 -3.39 2.31
C GLU A 5 12.22 -3.29 2.07
N ALA A 6 12.94 -4.41 2.20
CA ALA A 6 14.37 -4.46 1.95
C ALA A 6 14.70 -4.51 0.45
N GLU A 7 13.91 -5.27 -0.32
CA GLU A 7 14.10 -5.44 -1.76
C GLU A 7 13.82 -4.14 -2.55
N TYR A 8 12.84 -3.37 -2.09
CA TYR A 8 12.44 -2.10 -2.70
C TYR A 8 12.94 -0.87 -1.93
N PHE A 9 13.94 -1.04 -1.06
CA PHE A 9 14.52 0.06 -0.31
C PHE A 9 15.01 1.18 -1.26
N GLY A 10 14.57 2.40 -1.00
CA GLY A 10 14.87 3.58 -1.83
C GLY A 10 14.09 3.67 -3.14
N LYS A 11 13.16 2.74 -3.40
CA LYS A 11 12.25 2.76 -4.57
C LYS A 11 10.78 2.84 -4.18
N VAL A 12 10.40 2.18 -3.08
CA VAL A 12 9.03 2.15 -2.56
C VAL A 12 9.06 2.41 -1.06
N ASP A 13 8.26 3.39 -0.61
CA ASP A 13 8.03 3.64 0.81
C ASP A 13 6.81 2.87 1.30
N PHE A 14 6.97 2.17 2.43
CA PHE A 14 5.90 1.40 3.06
C PHE A 14 5.40 2.16 4.29
N TYR A 15 4.10 2.45 4.32
CA TYR A 15 3.43 3.08 5.44
C TYR A 15 2.37 2.13 6.00
N PHE A 16 2.45 1.86 7.30
CA PHE A 16 1.47 1.05 8.01
C PHE A 16 0.57 1.97 8.82
N LEU A 17 -0.71 2.02 8.44
CA LEU A 17 -1.72 2.78 9.15
C LEU A 17 -2.51 1.84 10.06
N ASP A 18 -2.59 2.18 11.34
CA ASP A 18 -3.43 1.48 12.30
C ASP A 18 -4.88 1.95 12.15
N ALA A 19 -5.80 1.02 11.91
CA ALA A 19 -7.19 1.35 11.63
C ALA A 19 -8.01 1.74 12.88
N ASP A 20 -7.53 1.38 14.08
CA ASP A 20 -8.13 1.76 15.35
C ASP A 20 -7.61 3.13 15.83
N ASP A 21 -6.51 3.62 15.26
CA ASP A 21 -5.97 4.94 15.57
C ASP A 21 -6.87 6.08 15.01
N PRO A 22 -7.33 7.02 15.86
CA PRO A 22 -8.21 8.10 15.43
C PRO A 22 -7.58 9.04 14.39
N ALA A 23 -6.24 9.14 14.33
CA ALA A 23 -5.55 9.95 13.35
C ALA A 23 -5.65 9.36 11.93
N THR A 24 -5.97 8.07 11.78
CA THR A 24 -6.15 7.45 10.46
C THR A 24 -7.58 7.55 9.92
N GLN A 25 -8.54 8.02 10.73
CA GLN A 25 -9.95 8.11 10.33
C GLN A 25 -10.17 8.98 9.09
N GLU A 26 -9.41 10.06 8.93
CA GLU A 26 -9.52 10.90 7.73
C GLU A 26 -9.12 10.12 6.48
N PHE A 27 -8.00 9.40 6.52
CA PHE A 27 -7.57 8.52 5.42
C PHE A 27 -8.58 7.41 5.15
N GLN A 28 -9.10 6.75 6.20
CA GLN A 28 -10.12 5.72 6.07
C GLN A 28 -11.37 6.24 5.34
N ARG A 29 -11.83 7.44 5.71
CA ARG A 29 -12.98 8.09 5.06
C ARG A 29 -12.69 8.44 3.60
N GLN A 30 -11.54 9.03 3.31
CA GLN A 30 -11.17 9.43 1.94
C GLN A 30 -10.96 8.23 1.01
N LEU A 31 -10.40 7.13 1.54
CA LEU A 31 -10.07 5.93 0.78
C LEU A 31 -11.22 4.91 0.69
N GLY A 32 -12.35 5.19 1.35
CA GLY A 32 -13.52 4.31 1.40
C GLY A 32 -13.21 2.98 2.07
N PHE A 33 -12.41 3.01 3.15
CA PHE A 33 -12.03 1.86 3.94
C PHE A 33 -13.25 1.21 4.57
N ASN A 34 -13.45 -0.09 4.32
CA ASN A 34 -14.64 -0.83 4.77
C ASN A 34 -14.31 -2.20 5.35
N TYR A 35 -13.14 -2.76 5.03
CA TYR A 35 -12.75 -4.10 5.43
C TYR A 35 -11.25 -4.16 5.75
N GLN A 36 -10.83 -5.11 6.59
CA GLN A 36 -9.43 -5.29 6.95
C GLN A 36 -8.92 -6.67 6.55
N PRO A 37 -7.66 -6.79 6.08
CA PRO A 37 -6.73 -5.70 5.76
C PRO A 37 -7.04 -5.03 4.41
N GLU A 38 -6.63 -3.77 4.21
CA GLU A 38 -6.66 -3.09 2.91
C GLU A 38 -5.29 -2.50 2.60
N PHE A 39 -4.89 -2.54 1.33
CA PHE A 39 -3.61 -2.04 0.85
C PHE A 39 -3.83 -1.04 -0.28
N TYR A 40 -3.06 0.04 -0.26
CA TYR A 40 -3.16 1.14 -1.21
C TYR A 40 -1.77 1.42 -1.79
N LEU A 41 -1.68 1.39 -3.11
CA LEU A 41 -0.48 1.78 -3.83
C LEU A 41 -0.67 3.19 -4.38
N LEU A 42 0.25 4.07 -4.01
CA LEU A 42 0.27 5.46 -4.40
C LEU A 42 1.40 5.70 -5.40
N ASP A 43 1.20 6.62 -6.36
CA ASP A 43 2.30 7.17 -7.16
C ASP A 43 3.03 8.29 -6.41
N SER A 44 4.14 8.80 -6.98
CA SER A 44 4.93 9.90 -6.40
C SER A 44 4.14 11.19 -6.13
N SER A 45 3.00 11.37 -6.79
CA SER A 45 2.10 12.53 -6.63
C SER A 45 1.01 12.29 -5.57
N GLY A 46 0.96 11.09 -4.97
CA GLY A 46 -0.02 10.74 -3.94
C GLY A 46 -1.37 10.25 -4.48
N ASN A 47 -1.49 9.91 -5.78
CA ASN A 47 -2.74 9.32 -6.28
C ASN A 47 -2.74 7.81 -6.08
N VAL A 48 -3.89 7.27 -5.69
CA VAL A 48 -4.10 5.82 -5.59
C VAL A 48 -4.14 5.23 -6.99
N ILE A 49 -3.11 4.49 -7.35
CA ILE A 49 -3.02 3.77 -8.62
C ILE A 49 -3.50 2.33 -8.50
N LYS A 50 -3.49 1.75 -7.29
CA LYS A 50 -4.07 0.43 -7.03
C LYS A 50 -4.55 0.27 -5.59
N LYS A 51 -5.60 -0.53 -5.41
CA LYS A 51 -6.16 -0.91 -4.10
C LYS A 51 -6.35 -2.43 -4.07
N TRP A 52 -6.03 -3.04 -2.94
CA TRP A 52 -6.38 -4.43 -2.63
C TRP A 52 -7.20 -4.48 -1.36
N ILE A 53 -8.27 -5.27 -1.39
CA ILE A 53 -9.15 -5.51 -0.24
C ILE A 53 -8.94 -6.96 0.19
N GLY A 54 -8.63 -7.17 1.46
CA GLY A 54 -8.31 -8.47 2.03
C GLY A 54 -6.85 -8.85 1.83
N TYR A 55 -6.59 -10.15 1.97
CA TYR A 55 -5.24 -10.69 1.91
C TYR A 55 -4.63 -10.55 0.50
N VAL A 56 -3.43 -9.97 0.43
CA VAL A 56 -2.61 -9.91 -0.79
C VAL A 56 -1.30 -10.65 -0.56
N SER A 57 -0.86 -11.41 -1.56
CA SER A 57 0.42 -12.12 -1.48
C SER A 57 1.59 -11.16 -1.69
N ALA A 58 2.77 -11.52 -1.17
CA ALA A 58 3.97 -10.73 -1.42
C ALA A 58 4.37 -10.73 -2.90
N ASP A 59 4.05 -11.80 -3.63
CA ASP A 59 4.35 -11.94 -5.06
C ASP A 59 3.46 -11.01 -5.91
N ASP A 60 2.17 -10.89 -5.56
CA ASP A 60 1.25 -9.92 -6.17
C ASP A 60 1.73 -8.48 -5.98
N LEU A 61 2.19 -8.13 -4.77
CA LEU A 61 2.75 -6.81 -4.49
C LEU A 61 4.02 -6.57 -5.31
N ARG A 62 4.96 -7.53 -5.30
CA ARG A 62 6.20 -7.47 -6.06
C ARG A 62 5.93 -7.24 -7.55
N ALA A 63 5.01 -8.00 -8.14
CA ALA A 63 4.67 -7.88 -9.55
C ALA A 63 4.16 -6.47 -9.93
N GLU A 64 3.51 -5.77 -9.01
CA GLU A 64 3.08 -4.38 -9.24
C GLU A 64 4.21 -3.38 -9.01
N PHE A 65 5.06 -3.59 -8.01
CA PHE A 65 6.21 -2.72 -7.77
C PHE A 65 7.23 -2.79 -8.91
N ASP A 66 7.49 -3.98 -9.46
CA ASP A 66 8.35 -4.17 -10.64
C ASP A 66 7.86 -3.35 -11.84
N LYS A 67 6.54 -3.31 -12.09
CA LYS A 67 5.96 -2.52 -13.19
C LYS A 67 6.22 -1.02 -13.03
N LEU A 68 6.26 -0.53 -11.80
CA LEU A 68 6.44 0.90 -11.51
C LEU A 68 7.90 1.30 -11.45
N THR A 69 8.78 0.38 -11.04
CA THR A 69 10.21 0.65 -10.83
C THR A 69 11.10 0.25 -12.01
N ALA A 70 10.55 -0.41 -13.03
CA ALA A 70 11.25 -0.77 -14.27
C ALA A 70 11.40 0.39 -15.29
N GLN A 71 11.37 1.65 -14.85
CA GLN A 71 11.53 2.85 -15.69
C GLN A 71 12.88 3.54 -15.48
#